data_AF-A0A8E2EP91-F1
#
_entry.id   AF-A0A8E2EP91-F1
#
_cell.length_a   1.000
_cell.length_b   1.000
_cell.length_c   1.000
_cell.angle_alpha   90.00
_cell.angle_beta   90.00
_cell.angle_gamma   90.00
#
_symmetry.space_group_name_H-M   'P 1'
#
loop_
_entity.id
_entity.type
_entity.pdbx_description
1 polymer ?
#
loop_
_entity_poly.entity_id
_entity_poly.type
_entity_poly.pdbx_seq_one_letter_code
_entity_poly.pdbx_strand_id
1 'polypeptide(L)'
;MITENLFFALQRLQDTIDTLILWVDSLCINQSNNDEKSKQVELMGSIYQQAACVIAWLGPAVDESDLAMRALDNIGYQCLSAGSKMGPIGSDERRRKNHDMHLKLLSISTIYNDPKATFPLHPVIALFRRPYWQLI
;
A
#
# COMPACT_ATOMS: atom_id res chain seq x y z
N MET A 1 -21.48 -3.16 -5.78
CA MET A 1 -21.69 -3.77 -4.45
C MET A 1 -20.52 -3.34 -3.57
N ILE A 2 -20.79 -2.83 -2.38
CA ILE A 2 -19.72 -2.45 -1.43
C ILE A 2 -19.27 -3.72 -0.71
N THR A 3 -17.98 -4.01 -0.74
CA THR A 3 -17.40 -5.12 0.02
C THR A 3 -17.28 -4.72 1.49
N GLU A 4 -17.30 -5.69 2.40
CA GLU A 4 -17.17 -5.46 3.84
C GLU A 4 -15.89 -4.67 4.18
N ASN A 5 -14.78 -4.97 3.51
CA ASN A 5 -13.52 -4.26 3.72
C ASN A 5 -13.60 -2.77 3.35
N LEU A 6 -14.26 -2.43 2.22
CA LEU A 6 -14.47 -1.04 1.82
C LEU A 6 -15.46 -0.34 2.77
N PHE A 7 -16.49 -1.03 3.23
CA PHE A 7 -17.43 -0.49 4.20
C PHE A 7 -16.71 -0.03 5.48
N PHE A 8 -15.88 -0.89 6.08
CA PHE A 8 -15.11 -0.52 7.28
C PHE A 8 -14.11 0.60 7.03
N ALA A 9 -13.48 0.63 5.86
CA ALA A 9 -12.59 1.73 5.48
C ALA A 9 -13.33 3.08 5.45
N LEU A 10 -14.49 3.13 4.80
CA LEU A 10 -15.30 4.34 4.69
C LEU A 10 -15.85 4.80 6.05
N GLN A 11 -16.33 3.87 6.87
CA GLN A 11 -16.78 4.17 8.23
C GLN A 11 -15.65 4.82 9.05
N ARG A 12 -14.46 4.22 9.02
CA ARG A 12 -13.30 4.75 9.75
C ARG A 12 -12.88 6.14 9.26
N LEU A 13 -12.97 6.40 7.96
CA LEU A 13 -12.65 7.72 7.39
C LEU A 13 -13.66 8.79 7.81
N GLN A 14 -14.95 8.46 7.85
CA GLN A 14 -16.01 9.37 8.31
C GLN A 14 -15.83 9.78 9.77
N ASP A 15 -15.42 8.85 10.64
CA ASP A 15 -15.15 9.15 12.06
C ASP A 15 -13.93 10.06 12.27
N THR A 16 -13.06 10.19 11.26
CA THR A 16 -11.76 10.85 11.39
C THR A 16 -11.71 12.20 10.67
N ILE A 17 -12.49 12.38 9.61
CA ILE A 17 -12.40 13.50 8.70
C ILE A 17 -13.80 14.05 8.41
N ASP A 18 -14.03 15.30 8.81
CA ASP A 18 -15.34 15.96 8.69
C ASP A 18 -15.84 16.08 7.24
N THR A 19 -14.95 16.26 6.27
CA THR A 19 -15.32 16.33 4.85
C THR A 19 -14.20 15.80 3.98
N LEU A 20 -14.49 14.75 3.21
CA LEU A 20 -13.52 14.10 2.33
C LEU A 20 -14.14 13.83 0.96
N ILE A 21 -13.47 14.30 -0.09
CA ILE A 21 -13.80 13.92 -1.48
C ILE A 21 -12.98 12.70 -1.82
N LEU A 22 -13.65 11.57 -2.02
CA LEU A 22 -13.02 10.29 -2.32
C LEU A 22 -13.33 9.86 -3.75
N TRP A 23 -12.31 9.34 -4.41
CA TRP A 23 -12.49 8.49 -5.58
C TRP A 23 -12.25 7.04 -5.18
N VAL A 24 -13.25 6.19 -5.40
CA VAL A 24 -13.19 4.74 -5.17
C VAL A 24 -13.75 4.07 -6.42
N ASP A 25 -12.93 3.31 -7.14
CA ASP A 25 -13.27 2.69 -8.42
C ASP A 25 -14.62 1.92 -8.40
N SER A 26 -14.87 1.16 -7.35
CA SER A 26 -16.09 0.37 -7.16
C SER A 26 -17.35 1.21 -6.90
N LEU A 27 -17.20 2.50 -6.58
CA LEU A 27 -18.30 3.45 -6.35
C LEU A 27 -18.43 4.49 -7.48
N CYS A 28 -17.31 5.01 -7.96
CA CYS A 28 -17.25 6.11 -8.91
C CYS A 28 -17.34 5.65 -10.37
N ILE A 29 -17.05 4.39 -10.67
CA ILE A 29 -17.16 3.83 -12.02
C ILE A 29 -18.48 3.07 -12.12
N ASN A 30 -19.26 3.36 -13.17
CA ASN A 30 -20.39 2.52 -13.51
C ASN A 30 -19.93 1.13 -13.99
N GLN A 31 -19.95 0.16 -13.07
CA GLN A 31 -19.49 -1.20 -13.35
C GLN A 31 -20.32 -1.94 -14.40
N SER A 32 -21.53 -1.47 -14.72
CA SER A 32 -22.40 -2.05 -15.75
C SER A 32 -22.18 -1.45 -17.15
N ASN A 33 -21.42 -0.35 -17.26
CA ASN A 33 -21.11 0.30 -18.52
C ASN A 33 -19.66 0.03 -18.92
N ASN A 34 -19.46 -0.92 -19.84
CA ASN A 34 -18.11 -1.31 -20.29
C ASN A 34 -17.34 -0.17 -20.98
N ASP A 35 -18.03 0.75 -21.67
CA ASP A 35 -17.39 1.86 -22.36
C ASP A 35 -16.86 2.89 -21.38
N GLU A 36 -17.64 3.21 -20.34
CA GLU A 36 -17.20 4.09 -19.26
C GLU A 36 -16.08 3.44 -18.46
N LYS A 37 -16.26 2.17 -18.07
CA LYS A 37 -15.27 1.42 -17.31
C LYS A 37 -13.92 1.39 -18.00
N SER A 38 -13.88 1.11 -19.30
CA SER A 38 -12.62 1.08 -20.06
C SER A 38 -11.92 2.43 -20.02
N LYS A 39 -12.67 3.53 -20.24
CA LYS A 39 -12.13 4.90 -20.14
C LYS A 39 -11.62 5.23 -18.74
N GLN A 40 -12.35 4.85 -17.69
CA GLN A 40 -11.94 5.11 -16.31
C GLN A 40 -10.69 4.31 -15.92
N VAL A 41 -10.59 3.06 -16.37
CA VAL A 41 -9.39 2.21 -16.15
C VAL A 41 -8.16 2.83 -16.80
N GLU A 42 -8.28 3.37 -18.02
CA GLU A 42 -7.20 4.12 -18.68
C GLU A 42 -6.76 5.36 -17.88
N LEU A 43 -7.71 6.01 -17.18
CA LEU A 43 -7.45 7.19 -16.36
C LEU A 43 -6.90 6.88 -14.96
N MET A 44 -6.98 5.64 -14.47
CA MET A 44 -6.61 5.30 -13.08
C MET A 44 -5.21 5.78 -12.71
N GLY A 45 -4.21 5.59 -13.59
CA GLY A 45 -2.85 6.05 -13.34
C GLY A 45 -2.77 7.58 -13.12
N SER A 46 -3.51 8.33 -13.92
CA SER A 46 -3.60 9.79 -13.83
C SER A 46 -4.35 10.25 -12.57
N ILE A 47 -5.43 9.54 -12.21
CA ILE A 47 -6.20 9.81 -10.99
C ILE A 47 -5.33 9.62 -9.74
N TYR A 48 -4.62 8.49 -9.65
CA TYR A 48 -3.69 8.25 -8.52
C TYR A 48 -2.55 9.27 -8.48
N GLN A 49 -2.01 9.67 -9.64
CA GLN A 49 -0.93 10.64 -9.72
C GLN A 49 -1.37 12.06 -9.32
N GLN A 50 -2.62 12.44 -9.64
CA GLN A 50 -3.17 13.77 -9.35
C GLN A 50 -3.90 13.86 -8.00
N ALA A 51 -4.12 12.73 -7.32
CA ALA A 51 -4.74 12.71 -6.01
C ALA A 51 -3.89 13.48 -5.00
N ALA A 52 -4.54 14.32 -4.17
CA ALA A 52 -3.85 15.01 -3.08
C ALA A 52 -3.24 14.04 -2.06
N CYS A 53 -3.86 12.86 -1.89
CA CYS A 53 -3.37 11.77 -1.09
C CYS A 53 -3.98 10.46 -1.60
N VAL A 54 -3.24 9.36 -1.46
CA VAL A 54 -3.75 8.00 -1.70
C VAL A 54 -3.79 7.27 -0.37
N ILE A 55 -4.98 6.83 0.03
CA ILE A 55 -5.19 6.10 1.29
C ILE A 55 -5.14 4.61 1.00
N ALA A 56 -4.17 3.92 1.58
CA ALA A 56 -4.10 2.46 1.59
C ALA A 56 -4.74 1.91 2.87
N TRP A 57 -5.85 1.17 2.72
CA TRP A 57 -6.52 0.51 3.83
C TRP A 57 -6.10 -0.94 3.93
N LEU A 58 -5.49 -1.32 5.05
CA LEU A 58 -4.98 -2.69 5.29
C LEU A 58 -5.94 -3.54 6.14
N GLY A 59 -7.16 -3.05 6.34
CA GLY A 59 -8.15 -3.63 7.23
C GLY A 59 -8.09 -3.08 8.67
N PRO A 60 -9.02 -3.52 9.54
CA PRO A 60 -9.05 -3.11 10.94
C PRO A 60 -7.78 -3.48 11.72
N ALA A 61 -7.56 -2.77 12.82
CA ALA A 61 -6.51 -3.06 13.78
C ALA A 61 -6.84 -4.33 14.58
N VAL A 62 -6.30 -5.48 14.14
CA VAL A 62 -6.43 -6.81 14.75
C VAL A 62 -5.09 -7.57 14.64
N ASP A 63 -4.97 -8.76 15.21
CA ASP A 63 -3.84 -9.69 14.99
C ASP A 63 -2.44 -9.04 15.02
N GLU A 64 -2.19 -8.20 16.02
CA GLU A 64 -0.91 -7.49 16.18
C GLU A 64 -0.52 -6.57 15.00
N SER A 65 -1.49 -6.11 14.21
CA SER A 65 -1.23 -5.20 13.07
C SER A 65 -0.50 -3.91 13.46
N ASP A 66 -0.65 -3.43 14.68
CA ASP A 66 0.15 -2.29 15.17
C ASP A 66 1.65 -2.63 15.19
N LEU A 67 2.02 -3.86 15.59
CA LEU A 67 3.40 -4.35 15.53
C LEU A 67 3.83 -4.55 14.07
N ALA A 68 2.94 -5.03 13.21
CA ALA A 68 3.21 -5.16 11.78
C ALA A 68 3.51 -3.78 11.14
N MET A 69 2.73 -2.76 11.46
CA MET A 69 2.93 -1.40 10.94
C MET A 69 4.24 -0.78 11.44
N ARG A 70 4.58 -0.96 12.72
CA ARG A 70 5.89 -0.53 13.26
C ARG A 70 7.06 -1.24 12.59
N ALA A 71 6.92 -2.54 12.32
CA ALA A 71 7.92 -3.31 11.61
C ALA A 71 8.10 -2.82 10.16
N LEU A 72 6.99 -2.56 9.45
CA LEU A 72 7.03 -2.01 8.09
C LEU A 72 7.66 -0.61 8.04
N ASP A 73 7.37 0.24 9.02
CA ASP A 73 7.96 1.57 9.13
C ASP A 73 9.48 1.51 9.34
N ASN A 74 9.95 0.64 10.23
CA ASN A 74 11.37 0.43 10.47
C ASN A 74 12.08 -0.16 9.23
N ILE A 75 11.46 -1.12 8.52
CA ILE A 75 11.97 -1.62 7.24
C ILE A 75 12.11 -0.47 6.23
N GLY A 76 11.07 0.36 6.09
CA GLY A 76 11.06 1.52 5.19
C GLY A 76 12.19 2.50 5.51
N TYR A 77 12.32 2.88 6.78
CA TYR A 77 13.40 3.75 7.26
C TYR A 77 14.78 3.18 6.94
N GLN A 78 14.99 1.89 7.20
CA GLN A 78 16.26 1.22 6.93
C GLN A 78 16.58 1.18 5.43
N CYS A 79 15.62 0.84 4.57
CA CYS A 79 15.81 0.85 3.12
C CYS A 79 16.20 2.24 2.60
N LEU A 80 15.57 3.30 3.11
CA LEU A 80 15.90 4.69 2.76
C LEU A 80 17.28 5.09 3.26
N SER A 81 17.62 4.75 4.51
CA SER A 81 18.92 5.07 5.12
C SER A 81 20.09 4.33 4.47
N ALA A 82 19.85 3.13 3.93
CA ALA A 82 20.83 2.31 3.20
C ALA A 82 21.12 2.84 1.78
N GLY A 83 20.63 4.04 1.41
CA GLY A 83 20.92 4.66 0.13
C GLY A 83 20.00 4.23 -1.02
N SER A 84 18.87 3.56 -0.74
CA SER A 84 17.80 3.47 -1.74
C SER A 84 17.23 4.86 -1.96
N LYS A 85 17.77 5.59 -2.94
CA LYS A 85 17.18 6.85 -3.37
C LYS A 85 15.74 6.57 -3.82
N MET A 86 14.78 6.97 -2.99
CA MET A 86 13.43 7.22 -3.46
C MET A 86 13.58 8.37 -4.46
N GLY A 87 13.53 8.06 -5.76
CA GLY A 87 13.41 9.10 -6.77
C GLY A 87 12.20 9.97 -6.44
N PRO A 88 12.20 11.27 -6.80
CA PRO A 88 11.07 12.14 -6.56
C PRO A 88 9.77 11.45 -7.00
N ILE A 89 8.75 11.55 -6.16
CA ILE A 89 7.40 11.04 -6.45
C ILE A 89 6.91 11.84 -7.65
N GLY A 90 7.13 11.30 -8.85
CA GLY A 90 6.81 11.94 -10.13
C GLY A 90 8.04 12.47 -10.88
N SER A 91 8.79 11.60 -11.54
CA SER A 91 9.32 11.85 -12.90
C SER A 91 10.07 10.62 -13.42
N ASP A 92 9.58 10.10 -14.54
CA ASP A 92 10.12 9.09 -15.47
C ASP A 92 11.61 8.70 -15.38
N GLU A 93 11.91 7.65 -14.61
CA GLU A 93 13.19 6.94 -14.71
C GLU A 93 12.99 5.42 -14.86
N ARG A 94 12.06 5.07 -15.75
CA ARG A 94 11.54 3.72 -16.02
C ARG A 94 12.53 2.76 -16.72
N ARG A 95 13.84 3.05 -16.78
CA ARG A 95 14.78 2.29 -17.64
C ARG A 95 16.13 1.82 -17.05
N ARG A 96 16.45 2.06 -15.77
CA ARG A 96 17.74 1.58 -15.17
C ARG A 96 17.64 0.57 -14.02
N LYS A 97 16.44 0.22 -13.53
CA LYS A 97 16.24 -0.51 -12.24
C LYS A 97 16.40 -2.04 -12.24
N ASN A 98 16.78 -2.67 -13.36
CA ASN A 98 16.85 -4.14 -13.39
C ASN A 98 18.14 -4.75 -12.78
N HIS A 99 19.14 -3.94 -12.44
CA HIS A 99 20.36 -4.41 -11.76
C HIS A 99 20.36 -4.18 -10.23
N ASP A 100 19.44 -3.36 -9.72
CA ASP A 100 19.39 -2.93 -8.31
C ASP A 100 18.48 -3.81 -7.42
N MET A 101 17.69 -4.70 -8.02
CA MET A 101 16.81 -5.60 -7.27
C MET A 101 17.58 -6.58 -6.38
N HIS A 102 18.82 -6.94 -6.77
CA HIS A 102 19.67 -7.85 -6.00
C HIS A 102 20.22 -7.20 -4.71
N LEU A 103 20.43 -5.88 -4.70
CA LEU A 103 20.92 -5.15 -3.53
C LEU A 103 19.83 -4.90 -2.48
N LYS A 104 18.55 -4.83 -2.88
CA LYS A 104 17.41 -4.69 -1.95
C LYS A 104 17.14 -5.95 -1.15
N LEU A 105 17.25 -7.13 -1.77
CA LEU A 105 17.11 -8.41 -1.06
C LEU A 105 18.25 -8.64 -0.06
N LEU A 106 19.46 -8.16 -0.37
CA LEU A 106 20.58 -8.22 0.55
C LEU A 106 20.36 -7.33 1.80
N SER A 107 19.66 -6.20 1.69
CA SER A 107 19.29 -5.42 2.90
C SER A 107 18.34 -6.20 3.80
N ILE A 108 17.37 -6.91 3.24
CA ILE A 108 16.40 -7.74 4.00
C ILE A 108 17.08 -8.97 4.62
N SER A 109 17.99 -9.64 3.91
CA SER A 109 18.76 -10.76 4.49
C SER A 109 19.82 -10.30 5.50
N THR A 110 20.35 -9.08 5.35
CA THR A 110 21.22 -8.45 6.36
C THR A 110 20.43 -8.15 7.64
N ILE A 111 19.17 -7.71 7.51
CA ILE A 111 18.23 -7.49 8.63
C ILE A 111 17.87 -8.81 9.33
N TYR A 112 17.67 -9.90 8.56
CA TYR A 112 17.43 -11.24 9.11
C TYR A 112 18.58 -11.74 10.01
N ASN A 113 19.81 -11.29 9.75
CA ASN A 113 21.01 -11.73 10.47
C ASN A 113 21.48 -10.76 11.58
N ASP A 114 20.77 -9.66 11.85
CA ASP A 114 21.09 -8.77 12.97
C ASP A 114 20.44 -9.29 14.27
N PRO A 115 21.21 -9.83 15.23
CA PRO A 115 20.67 -10.37 16.48
C PRO A 115 20.03 -9.31 17.40
N LYS A 116 20.22 -8.01 17.12
CA LYS A 116 19.54 -6.90 17.80
C LYS A 116 18.27 -6.44 17.10
N ALA A 117 18.10 -6.79 15.83
CA ALA A 117 16.91 -6.46 15.06
C ALA A 117 15.81 -7.48 15.40
N THR A 118 15.13 -7.29 16.53
CA THR A 118 13.93 -8.07 16.85
C THR A 118 12.79 -7.59 15.96
N PHE A 119 12.80 -7.98 14.68
CA PHE A 119 11.68 -7.73 13.79
C PHE A 119 10.64 -8.82 13.99
N PRO A 120 9.45 -8.51 14.52
CA PRO A 120 8.38 -9.47 14.53
C PRO A 120 7.81 -9.55 13.10
N LEU A 121 8.48 -10.33 12.25
CA LEU A 121 8.01 -10.62 10.88
C LEU A 121 6.69 -11.38 10.90
N HIS A 122 6.41 -12.10 11.99
CA HIS A 122 5.17 -12.85 12.18
C HIS A 122 3.92 -11.95 12.04
N PRO A 123 3.79 -10.82 12.76
CA PRO A 123 2.74 -9.81 12.51
C PRO A 123 2.64 -9.33 11.07
N VAL A 124 3.77 -9.07 10.39
CA VAL A 124 3.77 -8.59 9.00
C VAL A 124 3.23 -9.66 8.06
N ILE A 125 3.68 -10.91 8.20
CA ILE A 125 3.20 -12.05 7.42
C ILE A 125 1.72 -12.31 7.71
N ALA A 126 1.30 -12.24 8.98
CA ALA A 126 -0.09 -12.40 9.39
C ALA A 126 -1.00 -11.34 8.75
N LEU A 127 -0.55 -10.07 8.71
CA LEU A 127 -1.27 -8.96 8.07
C LEU A 127 -1.55 -9.24 6.59
N PHE A 128 -0.57 -9.73 5.83
CA PHE A 128 -0.72 -10.04 4.40
C PHE A 128 -1.40 -11.39 4.11
N ARG A 129 -1.63 -12.22 5.13
CA ARG A 129 -2.38 -13.49 5.01
C ARG A 129 -3.87 -13.36 5.31
N ARG A 130 -4.35 -12.16 5.65
CA ARG A 130 -5.76 -11.96 6.00
C ARG A 130 -6.68 -12.26 4.80
N PRO A 131 -7.92 -12.76 5.04
CA PRO A 131 -8.78 -13.30 3.98
C PRO A 131 -9.07 -12.33 2.84
N TYR A 132 -9.20 -11.03 3.14
CA TYR A 132 -9.48 -10.00 2.14
C TYR A 132 -8.32 -9.71 1.18
N TRP A 133 -7.11 -10.19 1.45
CA TRP A 133 -5.98 -10.13 0.50
C TRP A 133 -5.94 -11.31 -0.46
N GLN A 134 -6.66 -12.39 -0.17
CA GLN A 134 -6.63 -13.63 -0.96
C GLN A 134 -7.75 -13.70 -2.01
N LEU A 135 -8.54 -12.63 -2.14
CA LEU A 135 -9.71 -12.55 -3.03
C LEU A 135 -9.44 -11.88 -4.38
N ILE A 136 -8.18 -11.82 -4.82
CA ILE A 136 -7.78 -11.28 -6.13
C ILE A 136 -7.20 -12.40 -6.99
#